data_AF-A0A7C6T094-F1
#
_entry.id   AF-A0A7C6T094-F1
#
_cell.length_a   1.000
_cell.length_b   1.000
_cell.length_c   1.000
_cell.angle_alpha   90.00
_cell.angle_beta   90.00
_cell.angle_gamma   90.00
#
_symmetry.space_group_name_H-M   'P 1'
#
loop_
_entity.id
_entity.type
_entity.pdbx_description
1 polymer ?
#
loop_
_entity_poly.entity_id
_entity_poly.type
_entity_poly.pdbx_seq_one_letter_code
_entity_poly.pdbx_strand_id
1 'polypeptide(L)'
;MLTVRQGIMLSAIIDKMDLKVTDPKGTQAEVGADLMMQFVRRIHRAGDEIYAFVADVRKISPEEAAETNLIEFLKELVAGQPDILRFFASAVKSAGLE
;
A
#
# COMPACT_ATOMS: atom_id res chain seq x y z
N MET A 1 -13.44 1.99 -4.33
CA MET A 1 -13.55 3.02 -3.27
C MET A 1 -13.34 2.32 -1.93
N LEU A 2 -12.24 2.62 -1.23
CA LEU A 2 -11.99 2.12 0.12
C LEU A 2 -12.97 2.76 1.11
N THR A 3 -13.48 1.95 2.03
CA THR A 3 -14.23 2.46 3.19
C THR A 3 -13.27 3.08 4.21
N VAL A 4 -13.79 3.89 5.14
CA VAL A 4 -13.00 4.44 6.26
C VAL A 4 -12.30 3.33 7.06
N ARG A 5 -13.00 2.21 7.32
CA ARG A 5 -12.43 1.03 7.98
C ARG A 5 -11.21 0.50 7.22
N GLN A 6 -11.34 0.34 5.91
CA GLN A 6 -10.25 -0.16 5.06
C GLN A 6 -9.08 0.84 4.98
N GLY A 7 -9.36 2.14 5.00
CA GLY A 7 -8.34 3.19 5.11
C GLY A 7 -7.53 3.09 6.41
N ILE A 8 -8.20 2.83 7.54
CA ILE A 8 -7.53 2.60 8.84
C ILE A 8 -6.67 1.34 8.80
N MET A 9 -7.19 0.23 8.27
CA MET A 9 -6.43 -1.01 8.12
C MET A 9 -5.17 -0.80 7.26
N LEU A 10 -5.30 -0.09 6.14
CA LEU A 10 -4.16 0.26 5.28
C LEU A 10 -3.13 1.12 6.02
N SER A 11 -3.56 2.10 6.81
CA SER A 11 -2.64 2.93 7.60
C SER A 11 -1.85 2.13 8.63
N ALA A 12 -2.50 1.15 9.30
CA ALA A 12 -1.82 0.28 10.26
C ALA A 12 -0.77 -0.62 9.59
N ILE A 13 -1.07 -1.11 8.37
CA ILE A 13 -0.12 -1.87 7.55
C ILE A 13 1.10 -0.99 7.22
N ILE A 14 0.89 0.24 6.74
CA ILE A 14 1.97 1.17 6.38
C ILE A 14 2.85 1.50 7.59
N ASP A 15 2.23 1.81 8.74
CA ASP A 15 2.94 2.09 9.99
C ASP A 15 3.81 0.91 10.43
N LYS A 16 3.26 -0.30 10.40
CA LYS A 16 3.98 -1.53 10.79
C LYS A 16 5.12 -1.90 9.84
N MET A 17 4.99 -1.54 8.56
CA MET A 17 6.08 -1.70 7.58
C MET A 17 7.21 -0.69 7.81
N ASP A 18 6.99 0.43 8.51
CA ASP A 18 8.00 1.47 8.77
C ASP A 18 8.71 1.89 7.47
N LEU A 19 7.92 2.13 6.41
CA LEU A 19 8.45 2.57 5.12
C LEU A 19 8.99 3.99 5.25
N LYS A 20 10.21 4.23 4.74
CA LYS A 20 10.89 5.52 4.84
C LYS A 20 11.37 5.95 3.47
N VAL A 21 11.21 7.23 3.14
CA VAL A 21 11.85 7.79 1.95
C VAL A 21 13.32 7.99 2.28
N THR A 22 14.19 7.19 1.67
CA THR A 22 15.62 7.21 1.99
C THR A 22 16.36 8.36 1.32
N ASP A 23 15.98 8.69 0.08
CA ASP A 23 16.45 9.88 -0.62
C ASP A 23 15.26 10.77 -1.04
N PRO A 24 14.91 11.78 -0.23
CA PRO A 24 13.80 12.67 -0.54
C PRO A 24 14.07 13.59 -1.74
N LYS A 25 15.30 13.67 -2.24
CA LYS A 25 15.66 14.49 -3.41
C LYS A 25 15.79 13.66 -4.69
N GLY A 26 15.56 12.35 -4.58
CA GLY A 26 15.52 11.45 -5.72
C GLY A 26 14.28 11.71 -6.57
N THR A 27 14.35 11.36 -7.84
CA THR A 27 13.19 11.48 -8.73
C THR A 27 12.02 10.65 -8.21
N GLN A 28 10.80 11.01 -8.57
CA GLN A 28 9.59 10.26 -8.20
C GLN A 28 9.68 8.76 -8.52
N ALA A 29 10.34 8.41 -9.63
CA ALA A 29 10.57 7.01 -10.01
C ALA A 29 11.54 6.30 -9.05
N GLU A 30 12.62 6.97 -8.62
CA GLU A 30 13.60 6.43 -7.66
C GLU A 30 12.99 6.28 -6.27
N VAL A 31 12.28 7.31 -5.79
CA VAL A 31 11.55 7.27 -4.51
C VAL A 31 10.50 6.16 -4.52
N GLY A 32 9.73 6.04 -5.61
CA GLY A 32 8.74 4.99 -5.77
C GLY A 32 9.36 3.59 -5.77
N ALA A 33 10.48 3.41 -6.48
CA ALA A 33 11.20 2.14 -6.52
C ALA A 33 11.76 1.75 -5.14
N ASP A 34 12.33 2.70 -4.39
CA ASP A 34 12.84 2.48 -3.03
C ASP A 34 11.71 2.04 -2.08
N LEU A 35 10.60 2.78 -2.07
CA LEU A 35 9.43 2.43 -1.24
C LEU A 35 8.86 1.05 -1.60
N MET A 36 8.80 0.69 -2.89
CA MET A 36 8.37 -0.63 -3.34
C MET A 36 9.34 -1.74 -2.90
N MET A 37 10.65 -1.50 -2.98
CA MET A 37 11.66 -2.45 -2.49
C MET A 37 11.56 -2.65 -0.99
N GLN A 38 11.32 -1.58 -0.23
CA GLN A 38 11.08 -1.67 1.21
C GLN A 38 9.79 -2.42 1.53
N PHE A 39 8.71 -2.14 0.80
CA PHE A 39 7.44 -2.84 0.92
C PHE A 39 7.64 -4.36 0.76
N VAL A 40 8.23 -4.81 -0.35
CA VAL A 40 8.47 -6.24 -0.60
C VAL A 40 9.34 -6.87 0.49
N ARG A 41 10.39 -6.18 0.96
CA ARG A 41 11.27 -6.68 2.03
C ARG A 41 10.58 -6.80 3.37
N ARG A 42 9.60 -5.94 3.65
CA ARG A 42 8.97 -5.80 4.98
C ARG A 42 7.54 -6.29 5.05
N ILE A 43 6.97 -6.74 3.94
CA ILE A 43 5.56 -7.16 3.85
C ILE A 43 5.20 -8.24 4.87
N HIS A 44 6.14 -9.14 5.18
CA HIS A 44 5.98 -10.18 6.19
C HIS A 44 5.71 -9.63 7.61
N ARG A 45 6.08 -8.37 7.90
CA ARG A 45 5.83 -7.74 9.21
C ARG A 45 4.36 -7.45 9.46
N ALA A 46 3.58 -7.32 8.39
CA ALA A 46 2.17 -6.99 8.42
C ALA A 46 1.30 -8.10 7.80
N GLY A 47 1.77 -9.36 7.81
CA GLY A 47 1.11 -10.47 7.12
C GLY A 47 -0.36 -10.61 7.51
N ASP A 48 -0.64 -10.75 8.81
CA ASP A 48 -2.01 -10.90 9.33
C ASP A 48 -2.89 -9.70 8.99
N GLU A 49 -2.35 -8.48 9.10
CA GLU A 49 -3.08 -7.26 8.74
C GLU A 49 -3.39 -7.18 7.23
N ILE A 50 -2.46 -7.65 6.39
CA ILE A 50 -2.65 -7.70 4.94
C ILE A 50 -3.72 -8.73 4.59
N TYR A 51 -3.69 -9.93 5.17
CA TYR A 51 -4.74 -10.94 4.96
C TYR A 51 -6.10 -10.41 5.40
N ALA A 52 -6.18 -9.78 6.58
CA ALA A 52 -7.41 -9.17 7.06
C ALA A 52 -7.91 -8.05 6.12
N PHE A 53 -7.00 -7.25 5.57
CA PHE A 53 -7.34 -6.18 4.62
C PHE A 53 -7.88 -6.74 3.31
N VAL A 54 -7.19 -7.71 2.72
CA VAL A 54 -7.62 -8.37 1.48
C VAL A 54 -8.97 -9.07 1.70
N ALA A 55 -9.13 -9.81 2.80
CA ALA A 55 -10.37 -10.45 3.19
C ALA A 55 -11.53 -9.45 3.28
N ASP A 56 -11.32 -8.30 3.92
CA ASP A 56 -12.35 -7.27 4.02
C ASP A 56 -12.66 -6.59 2.69
N VAL A 57 -11.66 -6.34 1.84
CA VAL A 57 -11.87 -5.69 0.53
C VAL A 57 -12.62 -6.63 -0.42
N ARG A 58 -12.22 -7.91 -0.48
CA ARG A 58 -12.81 -8.90 -1.38
C ARG A 58 -14.05 -9.59 -0.80
N LYS A 59 -14.35 -9.37 0.48
CA LYS A 59 -15.44 -10.05 1.22
C LYS A 59 -15.30 -11.58 1.19
N ILE A 60 -14.07 -12.04 1.41
CA ILE A 60 -13.67 -13.45 1.47
C ILE A 60 -13.13 -13.79 2.87
N SER A 61 -12.88 -15.06 3.13
CA SER A 61 -12.24 -15.50 4.38
C SER A 61 -10.75 -15.12 4.44
N PRO A 62 -10.14 -15.01 5.64
CA PRO A 62 -8.70 -14.82 5.79
C PRO A 62 -7.87 -15.91 5.12
N GLU A 63 -8.35 -17.15 5.11
CA GLU A 63 -7.70 -18.29 4.45
C GLU A 63 -7.67 -18.11 2.93
N GLU A 64 -8.78 -17.69 2.32
CA GLU A 64 -8.83 -17.35 0.89
C GLU A 64 -7.99 -16.12 0.54
N ALA A 65 -7.87 -15.17 1.48
CA ALA A 65 -7.02 -14.00 1.30
C ALA A 65 -5.53 -14.36 1.23
N ALA A 66 -5.09 -15.43 1.91
CA ALA A 66 -3.69 -15.90 1.86
C ALA A 66 -3.28 -16.42 0.48
N GLU A 67 -4.23 -16.97 -0.28
CA GLU A 67 -4.03 -17.50 -1.64
C GLU A 67 -4.19 -16.41 -2.72
N THR A 68 -4.51 -15.18 -2.33
CA THR A 68 -4.70 -14.09 -3.29
C THR A 68 -3.38 -13.64 -3.91
N ASN A 69 -3.35 -13.51 -5.24
CA ASN A 69 -2.23 -12.88 -5.93
C ASN A 69 -2.16 -11.39 -5.56
N LEU A 70 -1.23 -11.07 -4.67
CA LEU A 70 -1.04 -9.72 -4.13
C LEU A 70 -0.81 -8.66 -5.23
N ILE A 71 -0.03 -8.99 -6.26
CA ILE A 71 0.30 -8.03 -7.32
C ILE A 71 -0.96 -7.70 -8.15
N GLU A 72 -1.78 -8.70 -8.44
CA GLU A 72 -3.07 -8.49 -9.12
C GLU A 72 -4.03 -7.69 -8.24
N PHE A 73 -4.14 -8.05 -6.96
CA PHE A 73 -4.96 -7.32 -6.00
C PHE A 73 -4.59 -5.83 -5.91
N LEU A 74 -3.29 -5.51 -5.83
CA LEU A 74 -2.84 -4.12 -5.79
C LEU A 74 -3.14 -3.38 -7.11
N LYS A 75 -2.96 -4.04 -8.26
CA LYS A 75 -3.33 -3.47 -9.57
C LYS A 75 -4.80 -3.16 -9.67
N GLU A 76 -5.67 -4.08 -9.24
CA GLU A 76 -7.12 -3.87 -9.20
C GLU A 76 -7.50 -2.73 -8.24
N LEU A 77 -6.89 -2.72 -7.04
CA LEU A 77 -7.13 -1.70 -6.02
C LEU A 77 -6.83 -0.30 -6.55
N VAL A 78 -5.73 -0.18 -7.30
CA VAL A 78 -5.26 1.04 -7.94
C VAL A 78 -6.10 1.41 -9.16
N ALA A 79 -6.40 0.46 -10.04
CA ALA A 79 -7.21 0.68 -11.24
C ALA A 79 -8.63 1.15 -10.88
N GLY A 80 -9.20 0.61 -9.80
CA GLY A 80 -10.49 1.04 -9.28
C GLY A 80 -10.45 2.37 -8.51
N GLN A 81 -9.27 2.97 -8.30
CA GLN A 81 -9.08 4.16 -7.45
C GLN A 81 -7.99 5.12 -7.97
N PRO A 82 -8.14 5.65 -9.20
CA PRO A 82 -7.18 6.58 -9.79
C PRO A 82 -6.99 7.86 -8.96
N ASP A 83 -8.02 8.30 -8.22
CA ASP A 83 -7.93 9.48 -7.36
C ASP A 83 -7.11 9.26 -6.10
N ILE A 84 -7.02 8.02 -5.60
CA ILE A 84 -6.17 7.68 -4.46
C ILE A 84 -4.70 7.75 -4.87
N LEU A 85 -4.35 7.25 -6.05
CA LEU A 85 -3.00 7.42 -6.58
C LEU A 85 -2.64 8.89 -6.74
N ARG A 86 -3.56 9.71 -7.25
CA ARG A 86 -3.36 11.16 -7.40
C ARG A 86 -3.22 11.84 -6.04
N PHE A 87 -4.01 11.43 -5.05
CA PHE A 87 -3.91 11.94 -3.68
C PHE A 87 -2.56 11.62 -3.06
N PHE A 88 -2.11 10.35 -3.13
CA PHE A 88 -0.79 9.96 -2.63
C PHE A 88 0.36 10.64 -3.40
N ALA A 89 0.27 10.72 -4.73
CA ALA A 89 1.24 11.46 -5.55
C ALA A 89 1.29 12.96 -5.17
N SER A 90 0.14 13.57 -4.91
CA SER A 90 0.07 14.97 -4.45
C SER A 90 0.62 15.14 -3.04
N ALA A 91 0.39 14.19 -2.13
CA ALA A 91 0.92 14.22 -0.77
C ALA A 91 2.45 14.08 -0.76
N VAL A 92 3.01 13.22 -1.63
CA VAL A 92 4.47 13.10 -1.82
C VAL A 92 5.06 14.41 -2.35
N LYS A 93 4.40 15.05 -3.34
CA LYS A 93 4.80 16.37 -3.85
C LYS A 93 4.72 17.47 -2.78
N SER A 94 3.65 17.48 -1.97
CA SER A 94 3.49 18.44 -0.86
C SER A 94 4.45 18.22 0.29
N ALA A 95 4.98 17.01 0.46
CA ALA A 95 6.01 16.68 1.45
C ALA A 95 7.44 17.07 1.02
N GLY A 96 7.61 17.67 -0.17
CA GLY A 96 8.92 18.14 -0.66
C GLY A 96 9.85 17.02 -1.12
N LEU A 97 9.29 15.89 -1.54
CA LEU A 97 10.01 14.71 -2.02
C LEU A 97 10.23 14.75 -3.56
N GLU A 98 10.58 15.94 -4.09
CA GLU A 98 10.81 16.17 -5.54
C GLU A 98 12.26 15.96 -5.98
#